data_AF-H6NDW1-F1
#
_entry.id   AF-H6NDW1-F1
#
_cell.length_a   1.000
_cell.length_b   1.000
_cell.length_c   1.000
_cell.angle_alpha   90.00
_cell.angle_beta   90.00
_cell.angle_gamma   90.00
#
_symmetry.space_group_name_H-M   'P 1'
#
loop_
_entity.id
_entity.type
_entity.pdbx_description
1 polymer ?
#
loop_
_entity_poly.entity_id
_entity_poly.type
_entity_poly.pdbx_seq_one_letter_code
_entity_poly.pdbx_strand_id
1 'polypeptide(L)' 'MKQGTRPTRRQKIVIAKVKLNPENWLVERETPEELVIMHRNTSTVKRIWKGA' A
#
# COMPACT_ATOMS: atom_id res chain seq x y z
N MET A 1 -14.69 7.50 -7.57
CA MET A 1 -13.82 6.32 -7.31
C MET A 1 -12.42 6.83 -7.03
N LYS A 2 -11.92 6.72 -5.80
CA LYS A 2 -10.55 7.14 -5.47
C LYS A 2 -9.59 6.19 -6.17
N GLN A 3 -9.04 6.59 -7.31
CA GLN A 3 -8.00 5.83 -8.00
C GLN A 3 -6.74 5.89 -7.12
N GLY A 4 -6.36 4.75 -6.54
CA GLY A 4 -5.08 4.63 -5.86
C GLY A 4 -3.93 4.88 -6.83
N THR A 5 -2.83 5.44 -6.33
CA THR A 5 -1.64 5.74 -7.13
C THR A 5 -0.65 4.58 -7.12
N ARG A 6 0.25 4.53 -8.10
CA ARG A 6 1.32 3.51 -8.11
C ARG A 6 2.25 3.75 -6.92
N PRO A 7 2.62 2.71 -6.14
CA PRO A 7 3.50 2.89 -5.00
C PRO A 7 4.89 3.43 -5.42
N THR A 8 5.39 4.41 -4.68
CA THR A 8 6.77 4.91 -4.77
C THR A 8 7.77 3.85 -4.32
N ARG A 9 9.06 4.01 -4.64
CA ARG A 9 10.13 3.07 -4.22
C ARG A 9 10.12 2.80 -2.71
N ARG A 10 9.91 3.84 -1.89
CA ARG A 10 9.84 3.70 -0.42
C ARG A 10 8.62 2.86 0.00
N GLN A 11 7.46 3.12 -0.60
CA GLN A 11 6.23 2.39 -0.31
C GLN A 11 6.34 0.92 -0.75
N LYS A 12 6.97 0.64 -1.91
CA LYS A 12 7.23 -0.73 -2.36
C LYS A 12 8.05 -1.52 -1.34
N ILE A 13 9.06 -0.90 -0.73
CA ILE A 13 9.86 -1.54 0.34
C ILE A 13 8.98 -1.86 1.55
N VAL A 14 8.12 -0.93 1.99
CA VAL A 14 7.20 -1.16 3.12
C VAL A 14 6.22 -2.30 2.81
N ILE A 15 5.65 -2.33 1.61
CA ILE A 15 4.75 -3.40 1.17
C ILE A 15 5.48 -4.76 1.11
N ALA A 16 6.72 -4.78 0.59
CA ALA A 16 7.53 -6.00 0.53
C ALA A 16 7.92 -6.51 1.94
N LYS A 17 8.18 -5.62 2.90
CA LYS A 17 8.49 -5.99 4.30
C LYS A 17 7.38 -6.81 4.95
N VAL A 18 6.12 -6.55 4.59
CA VAL A 18 4.96 -7.32 5.07
C VAL A 18 4.60 -8.51 4.16
N LYS A 19 5.55 -8.97 3.34
CA LYS A 19 5.41 -10.13 2.43
C LYS A 19 4.29 -9.98 1.39
N LEU A 20 4.00 -8.75 0.97
CA LEU A 20 3.07 -8.47 -0.13
C LEU A 20 3.84 -8.12 -1.41
N ASN A 21 3.34 -8.55 -2.57
CA ASN A 21 3.91 -8.16 -3.87
C ASN A 21 3.49 -6.72 -4.24
N PRO A 22 4.39 -5.72 -4.24
CA PRO A 22 4.02 -4.32 -4.44
C PRO A 22 3.36 -4.00 -5.78
N GLU A 23 3.57 -4.82 -6.82
CA GLU A 23 2.96 -4.60 -8.14
C GLU A 23 1.44 -4.82 -8.14
N ASN A 24 0.94 -5.62 -7.20
CA ASN A 24 -0.49 -5.92 -7.07
C ASN A 24 -1.26 -4.85 -6.30
N TRP A 25 -0.58 -3.86 -5.72
CA TRP A 25 -1.17 -2.87 -4.83
C TRP A 25 -1.04 -1.45 -5.38
N LEU A 26 -2.03 -0.63 -5.07
CA LEU A 26 -2.05 0.81 -5.25
C LEU A 26 -2.07 1.47 -3.88
N VAL A 27 -1.54 2.69 -3.78
CA VAL A 27 -1.60 3.48 -2.55
C VAL A 27 -2.84 4.36 -2.60
N GLU A 28 -3.73 4.16 -1.63
CA GLU A 28 -4.93 4.99 -1.48
C GLU A 28 -4.60 6.27 -0.70
N ARG A 29 -3.87 6.13 0.42
CA ARG A 29 -3.36 7.24 1.23
C ARG A 29 -2.17 6.78 2.07
N GLU A 30 -1.30 7.73 2.37
CA GLU A 30 -0.16 7.52 3.26
C GLU A 30 -0.19 8.59 4.35
N THR A 31 -0.10 8.16 5.61
CA THR A 31 0.09 9.03 6.77
C THR A 31 1.44 8.71 7.43
N PRO A 32 1.90 9.50 8.41
CA PRO A 32 3.10 9.17 9.19
C PRO A 32 3.00 7.81 9.90
N GLU A 33 1.80 7.43 10.32
CA GLU A 33 1.52 6.23 11.11
C GLU A 33 1.27 4.99 10.26
N GLU A 34 0.64 5.16 9.09
CA GLU A 34 0.17 4.04 8.28
C GLU A 34 0.28 4.28 6.77
N LEU A 35 0.35 3.17 6.03
CA LEU A 35 0.21 3.12 4.59
C LEU A 35 -1.05 2.32 4.23
N VAL A 36 -2.02 2.97 3.62
CA VAL A 36 -3.26 2.33 3.16
C VAL A 36 -3.13 1.97 1.68
N ILE A 37 -3.27 0.69 1.39
CA ILE A 37 -3.11 0.13 0.05
C ILE A 37 -4.36 -0.60 -0.39
N MET A 38 -4.62 -0.58 -1.70
CA MET A 38 -5.74 -1.25 -2.35
C MET A 38 -5.24 -2.23 -3.41
N HIS A 39 -5.76 -3.46 -3.40
CA HIS A 39 -5.42 -4.46 -4.39
C HIS A 39 -6.06 -4.12 -5.74
N ARG A 40 -5.28 -4.20 -6.83
CA ARG A 40 -5.69 -3.73 -8.16
C ARG A 40 -6.94 -4.42 -8.73
N ASN A 41 -7.07 -5.72 -8.48
CA ASN A 41 -8.09 -6.55 -9.14
C ASN A 41 -9.26 -6.90 -8.23
N THR A 42 -9.04 -6.91 -6.91
CA THR A 42 -10.05 -7.37 -5.93
C THR A 42 -10.60 -6.22 -5.09
N SER A 43 -10.08 -5.00 -5.28
CA SER A 43 -10.42 -3.80 -4.49
C SER A 43 -10.24 -3.99 -2.98
N THR A 44 -9.47 -5.01 -2.56
CA THR A 44 -9.21 -5.30 -1.14
C THR A 44 -8.33 -4.22 -0.56
N VAL A 45 -8.72 -3.64 0.58
CA VAL A 45 -7.93 -2.62 1.28
C VAL A 45 -7.13 -3.27 2.41
N LYS A 46 -5.85 -2.90 2.54
CA LYS A 46 -4.98 -3.27 3.66
C LYS A 46 -4.32 -2.02 4.25
N ARG A 47 -4.07 -2.05 5.56
CA ARG A 47 -3.40 -1.00 6.31
C ARG A 47 -2.08 -1.57 6.86
N ILE A 48 -0.97 -0.90 6.55
CA ILE A 48 0.36 -1.26 7.05
C ILE A 48 0.79 -0.19 8.05
N TRP A 49 0.92 -0.56 9.32
CA TRP A 49 1.42 0.30 10.37
C TRP A 49 2.94 0.46 10.25
N LYS A 50 3.44 1.69 10.33
CA LYS A 50 4.87 2.01 10.22
C LYS A 50 5.59 2.08 11.57
N GLY A 51 4.83 2.07 12.67
CA GLY A 51 5.34 2.21 14.03
C GLY A 51 5.49 0.92 14.83
N ALA A 52 5.63 -0.24 14.15
CA ALA A 52 5.87 -1.54 14.78
C ALA A 52 7.27 -2.07 14.45
#